data_AF-X0UB54-F1
#
_entry.id   AF-X0UB54-F1
#
_cell.length_a   1.000
_cell.length_b   1.000
_cell.length_c   1.000
_cell.angle_alpha   90.00
_cell.angle_beta   90.00
_cell.angle_gamma   90.00
#
_symmetry.space_group_name_H-M   'P 1'
#
loop_
_entity.id
_entity.type
_entity.pdbx_description
1 polymer ?
#
loop_
_entity_poly.entity_id
_entity_poly.type
_entity_poly.pdbx_seq_one_letter_code
_entity_poly.pdbx_strand_id
1 'polypeptide(L)'
;TVIGDTVNLAARLQTNASPGKILIGEKTFHRIKGNFTISPPRKLKVKGKRDLVTVYTLKSEKKKISFLEQKKNSHSPFMGRQKELKVLKEALIKSYQSKGQIIQISGELGVGKSRLILELAKESLAKEFNILSGNCSSWEESKPYAPLKEILTKIFGIEFDDELKEIDKKIENNIKEIDSSLLFASSYFSRLLSPKVKSLEEMMEQSKEESNLLIRVVKKLLWSFSSQRPLLIIIEDVQWIDDASVEFLIQCSKELKEYPILLIYSLRESLKK
;
A
#
# COMPACT_ATOMS: atom_id res chain seq x y z
N THR A 1 17.65 24.42 -19.16
CA THR A 1 18.43 24.41 -17.90
C THR A 1 17.58 25.09 -16.84
N VAL A 2 17.19 24.40 -15.77
CA VAL A 2 16.41 25.04 -14.69
C VAL A 2 17.38 25.86 -13.85
N ILE A 3 17.29 27.19 -13.92
CA ILE A 3 18.19 28.12 -13.22
C ILE A 3 17.41 28.71 -12.04
N GLY A 4 17.98 28.63 -10.84
CA GLY A 4 17.37 29.26 -9.66
C GLY A 4 17.98 28.81 -8.34
N ASP A 5 17.81 29.66 -7.32
CA ASP A 5 18.32 29.46 -5.96
C ASP A 5 17.92 28.11 -5.35
N THR A 6 16.70 27.62 -5.65
CA THR A 6 16.19 26.33 -5.19
C THR A 6 16.99 25.16 -5.75
N VAL A 7 17.35 25.20 -7.05
CA VAL A 7 18.10 24.14 -7.72
C VAL A 7 19.55 24.11 -7.22
N ASN A 8 20.15 25.30 -7.09
CA ASN A 8 21.49 25.43 -6.53
C ASN A 8 21.55 24.93 -5.08
N LEU A 9 20.54 25.26 -4.27
CA LEU A 9 20.46 24.76 -2.90
C LEU A 9 20.32 23.24 -2.86
N ALA A 10 19.44 22.65 -3.68
CA ALA A 10 19.25 21.20 -3.74
C ALA A 10 20.55 20.46 -4.09
N ALA A 11 21.28 20.92 -5.11
CA ALA A 11 22.57 20.35 -5.50
C ALA A 11 23.59 20.42 -4.35
N ARG A 12 23.60 21.52 -3.59
CA ARG A 12 24.51 21.66 -2.44
C ARG A 12 24.12 20.79 -1.26
N LEU A 13 22.82 20.61 -1.01
CA LEU A 13 22.35 19.68 0.02
C LEU A 13 22.75 18.24 -0.31
N GLN A 14 22.66 17.83 -1.59
CA GLN A 14 23.14 16.53 -2.05
C GLN A 14 24.64 16.34 -1.76
N THR A 15 25.49 17.32 -2.08
CA THR A 15 26.95 17.21 -1.83
C THR A 15 27.30 17.09 -0.35
N ASN A 16 26.47 17.65 0.54
CA ASN A 16 26.73 17.63 1.99
C ASN A 16 26.05 16.45 2.71
N ALA A 17 25.27 15.64 1.99
CA ALA A 17 24.62 14.48 2.58
C ALA A 17 25.62 13.32 2.70
N SER A 18 25.63 12.63 3.86
CA SER A 18 26.34 11.36 3.97
C SER A 18 25.68 10.29 3.08
N PRO A 19 26.41 9.27 2.60
CA PRO A 19 25.83 8.17 1.84
C PRO A 19 24.59 7.58 2.52
N GLY A 20 23.53 7.37 1.75
CA GLY A 20 22.25 6.86 2.24
C GLY A 20 21.38 7.85 3.02
N LYS A 21 21.80 9.11 3.20
CA LYS A 21 21.00 10.15 3.87
C LYS A 21 20.42 11.14 2.86
N ILE A 22 19.20 11.60 3.14
CA ILE A 22 18.52 12.61 2.33
C ILE A 22 18.41 13.90 3.16
N LEU A 23 19.07 14.97 2.70
CA LEU A 23 18.96 16.30 3.29
C LEU A 23 17.87 17.12 2.60
N ILE A 24 17.01 17.76 3.39
CA ILE A 24 15.93 18.63 2.90
C ILE A 24 16.05 20.03 3.50
N GLY A 25 15.65 21.03 2.73
CA GLY A 25 15.54 22.41 3.20
C GLY A 25 14.20 22.67 3.91
N GLU A 26 14.12 23.82 4.58
CA GLU A 26 12.96 24.25 5.38
C GLU A 26 11.63 24.29 4.60
N LYS A 27 11.62 24.82 3.38
CA LYS A 27 10.41 24.82 2.53
C LYS A 27 9.89 23.40 2.25
N THR A 28 10.79 22.45 2.02
CA THR A 28 10.44 21.04 1.79
C THR A 28 9.94 20.42 3.09
N PHE A 29 10.62 20.66 4.21
CA PHE A 29 10.19 20.23 5.54
C PHE A 29 8.74 20.62 5.82
N HIS A 30 8.36 21.88 5.61
CA HIS A 30 6.98 22.33 5.87
C HIS A 30 5.93 21.61 5.01
N ARG A 31 6.28 21.18 3.80
CA ARG A 31 5.38 20.44 2.90
C ARG A 31 5.23 18.97 3.28
N ILE A 32 6.29 18.35 3.81
CA ILE A 32 6.34 16.88 3.98
C ILE A 32 6.35 16.42 5.45
N LYS A 33 6.47 17.33 6.43
CA LYS A 33 6.53 17.00 7.87
C LYS A 33 5.35 16.17 8.38
N GLY A 34 4.21 16.23 7.69
CA GLY A 34 3.04 15.39 7.99
C GLY A 34 3.29 13.90 7.73
N ASN A 35 4.05 13.57 6.69
CA ASN A 35 4.12 12.22 6.12
C ASN A 35 5.46 11.51 6.39
N PHE A 36 6.48 12.23 6.87
CA PHE A 36 7.82 11.67 7.06
C PHE A 36 8.37 11.88 8.47
N THR A 37 9.20 10.94 8.92
CA THR A 37 9.99 11.03 10.14
C THR A 37 11.25 11.81 9.81
N ILE A 38 11.40 12.99 10.41
CA ILE A 38 12.43 13.96 10.06
C ILE A 38 13.22 14.31 11.33
N SER A 39 14.55 14.46 11.22
CA SER A 39 15.39 14.88 12.35
C SER A 39 15.06 16.30 12.82
N PRO A 40 15.47 16.69 14.05
CA PRO A 40 15.51 18.09 14.45
C PRO A 40 16.31 18.95 13.44
N PRO A 41 16.01 20.26 13.33
CA PRO A 41 16.71 21.17 12.43
C PRO A 41 18.19 21.27 12.80
N ARG A 42 19.05 21.27 11.78
CA ARG A 42 20.49 21.56 11.91
C ARG A 42 20.86 22.73 11.02
N LYS A 43 21.77 23.58 11.47
CA LYS A 43 22.34 24.66 10.65
C LYS A 43 23.55 24.14 9.87
N LEU A 44 23.56 24.36 8.55
CA LEU A 44 24.62 23.94 7.65
C LEU A 44 25.20 25.13 6.89
N LYS A 45 26.52 25.24 6.84
CA LYS A 45 27.20 26.25 6.01
C LYS A 45 27.19 25.79 4.56
N VAL A 46 26.44 26.47 3.71
CA VAL A 46 26.32 26.13 2.30
C VAL A 46 27.14 27.13 1.48
N LYS A 47 28.00 26.62 0.59
CA LYS A 47 28.81 27.46 -0.31
C LYS A 47 27.90 28.36 -1.16
N GLY A 48 28.10 29.68 -1.06
CA GLY A 48 27.31 30.68 -1.79
C GLY A 48 26.15 31.31 -1.01
N LYS A 49 25.93 30.91 0.26
CA LYS A 49 25.01 31.60 1.17
C LYS A 49 25.79 32.28 2.29
N ARG A 50 25.40 33.52 2.63
CA ARG A 50 26.01 34.31 3.71
C ARG A 50 25.66 33.70 5.08
N ASP A 51 24.40 33.29 5.25
CA ASP A 51 23.90 32.68 6.48
C ASP A 51 23.93 31.16 6.43
N LEU A 52 23.95 30.55 7.62
CA LEU A 52 23.75 29.11 7.77
C LEU A 52 22.33 28.74 7.33
N VAL A 53 22.22 27.70 6.49
CA VAL A 53 20.93 27.20 6.02
C VAL A 53 20.40 26.17 7.00
N THR A 54 19.13 26.31 7.39
CA THR A 54 18.43 25.29 8.17
C THR A 54 18.11 24.09 7.28
N VAL A 55 18.62 22.92 7.69
CA VAL A 55 18.45 21.66 6.98
C VAL A 55 17.94 20.58 7.93
N TYR A 56 17.28 19.59 7.37
CA TYR A 56 16.76 18.44 8.10
C TYR A 56 17.20 17.16 7.39
N THR A 57 17.35 16.08 8.15
CA THR A 57 17.57 14.75 7.58
C THR A 57 16.24 14.02 7.53
N LEU A 58 15.82 13.63 6.32
CA LEU A 58 14.70 12.72 6.12
C LEU A 58 15.16 11.32 6.54
N LYS A 59 14.54 10.74 7.56
CA LYS A 59 14.94 9.42 8.08
C LYS A 59 14.16 8.31 7.40
N SER A 60 12.84 8.44 7.40
CA SER A 60 11.92 7.46 6.83
C SER A 60 10.59 8.14 6.52
N GLU A 61 9.77 7.49 5.69
CA GLU A 61 8.34 7.79 5.69
C GLU A 61 7.81 7.46 7.10
N LYS A 62 6.94 8.31 7.66
CA LYS A 62 6.19 7.88 8.87
C LYS A 62 5.47 6.62 8.44
N LYS A 63 5.51 5.56 9.27
CA LYS A 63 4.77 4.29 9.04
C LYS A 63 3.52 4.65 8.29
N LYS A 64 3.33 4.18 7.04
CA LYS A 64 2.15 4.48 6.23
C LYS A 64 0.94 4.27 7.13
N ILE A 65 0.52 5.39 7.71
CA ILE A 65 -0.60 5.53 8.59
C ILE A 65 -1.73 4.93 7.74
N SER A 66 -2.54 4.03 8.29
CA SER A 66 -3.54 3.30 7.50
C SER A 66 -4.25 4.27 6.54
N PHE A 67 -4.65 3.81 5.35
CA PHE A 67 -5.44 4.62 4.40
C PHE A 67 -6.53 5.47 5.12
N LEU A 68 -7.11 4.90 6.17
CA LEU A 68 -8.07 5.51 7.09
C LEU A 68 -7.52 6.65 7.92
N GLU A 69 -6.37 6.48 8.55
CA GLU A 69 -5.80 7.48 9.46
C GLU A 69 -5.15 8.66 8.73
N GLN A 70 -4.58 8.48 7.52
CA GLN A 70 -4.05 9.62 6.75
C GLN A 70 -5.15 10.58 6.31
N LYS A 71 -6.32 10.03 5.94
CA LYS A 71 -7.44 10.81 5.44
C LYS A 71 -8.54 11.09 6.51
N LYS A 72 -8.41 10.56 7.74
CA LYS A 72 -9.26 10.92 8.92
C LYS A 72 -9.15 12.39 9.29
N ASN A 73 -8.01 13.04 9.00
CA ASN A 73 -7.80 14.48 9.23
C ASN A 73 -8.47 15.38 8.17
N SER A 74 -9.31 14.81 7.29
CA SER A 74 -10.18 15.56 6.39
C SER A 74 -11.38 16.11 7.18
N HIS A 75 -11.26 17.38 7.58
CA HIS A 75 -12.22 18.10 8.42
C HIS A 75 -13.55 18.51 7.73
N SER A 76 -13.76 18.18 6.45
CA SER A 76 -15.03 18.50 5.79
C SER A 76 -16.10 17.43 6.03
N PRO A 77 -17.38 17.82 6.22
CA PRO A 77 -18.48 16.88 6.33
C PRO A 77 -18.63 16.08 5.02
N PHE A 78 -19.06 14.81 5.13
CA PHE A 78 -19.37 14.00 3.95
C PHE A 78 -20.76 14.39 3.43
N MET A 79 -20.81 14.97 2.23
CA MET A 79 -22.03 15.50 1.61
C MET A 79 -22.37 14.71 0.35
N GLY A 80 -23.66 14.39 0.17
CA GLY A 80 -24.14 13.60 -0.96
C GLY A 80 -23.69 12.13 -0.95
N ARG A 81 -23.93 11.42 -2.06
CA ARG A 81 -23.52 10.02 -2.30
C ARG A 81 -24.11 8.96 -1.35
N GLN A 82 -25.30 9.24 -0.80
CA GLN A 82 -26.00 8.33 0.12
C GLN A 82 -26.37 7.01 -0.57
N LYS A 83 -26.69 7.05 -1.87
CA LYS A 83 -27.03 5.85 -2.65
C LYS A 83 -25.82 4.93 -2.81
N GLU A 84 -24.68 5.49 -3.18
CA GLU A 84 -23.42 4.77 -3.37
C GLU A 84 -22.91 4.20 -2.05
N LEU A 85 -22.99 4.99 -0.96
CA LEU A 85 -22.62 4.52 0.37
C LEU A 85 -23.54 3.39 0.83
N LYS A 86 -24.84 3.45 0.54
CA LYS A 86 -25.78 2.37 0.84
C LYS A 86 -25.39 1.05 0.15
N VAL A 87 -25.02 1.10 -1.13
CA VAL A 87 -24.54 -0.09 -1.87
C VAL A 87 -23.29 -0.68 -1.19
N LEU A 88 -22.34 0.16 -0.78
CA LEU A 88 -21.14 -0.29 -0.08
C LEU A 88 -21.46 -0.93 1.28
N LYS A 89 -22.39 -0.35 2.05
CA LYS A 89 -22.84 -0.93 3.34
C LYS A 89 -23.52 -2.27 3.15
N GLU A 90 -24.37 -2.40 2.14
CA GLU A 90 -25.02 -3.68 1.81
C GLU A 90 -24.00 -4.76 1.42
N ALA A 91 -22.97 -4.38 0.65
CA ALA A 91 -21.88 -5.29 0.31
C ALA A 91 -21.09 -5.71 1.56
N LEU A 92 -20.79 -4.77 2.46
CA LEU A 92 -20.13 -5.03 3.74
C LEU A 92 -20.92 -6.03 4.59
N ILE A 93 -22.25 -5.85 4.70
CA ILE A 93 -23.13 -6.79 5.42
C ILE A 93 -23.10 -8.18 4.79
N LYS A 94 -23.18 -8.29 3.46
CA LYS A 94 -23.12 -9.59 2.76
C LYS A 94 -21.78 -10.29 2.99
N SER A 95 -20.67 -9.57 2.86
CA SER A 95 -19.33 -10.12 3.13
C SER A 95 -19.17 -10.56 4.57
N TYR A 96 -19.74 -9.83 5.54
CA TYR A 96 -19.74 -10.25 6.95
C TYR A 96 -20.49 -11.56 7.17
N GLN A 97 -21.52 -11.83 6.36
CA GLN A 97 -22.28 -13.10 6.34
C GLN A 97 -21.62 -14.18 5.46
N SER A 98 -20.31 -14.10 5.25
CA SER A 98 -19.52 -15.04 4.43
C SER A 98 -19.96 -15.14 2.96
N LYS A 99 -20.60 -14.09 2.43
CA LYS A 99 -20.91 -13.97 1.00
C LYS A 99 -20.00 -12.93 0.39
N GLY A 100 -18.83 -13.34 -0.05
CA GLY A 100 -17.82 -12.43 -0.56
C GLY A 100 -18.35 -11.53 -1.68
N GLN A 101 -17.91 -10.27 -1.69
CA GLN A 101 -18.39 -9.24 -2.60
C GLN A 101 -17.21 -8.55 -3.28
N ILE A 102 -17.44 -8.12 -4.52
CA ILE A 102 -16.50 -7.30 -5.29
C ILE A 102 -17.25 -6.03 -5.70
N ILE A 103 -16.70 -4.87 -5.37
CA ILE A 103 -17.25 -3.57 -5.75
C ILE A 103 -16.21 -2.77 -6.53
N GLN A 104 -16.60 -2.34 -7.72
CA GLN A 104 -15.88 -1.35 -8.50
C GLN A 104 -16.41 0.05 -8.20
N ILE A 105 -15.50 1.00 -7.94
CA ILE A 105 -15.83 2.42 -7.84
C ILE A 105 -15.15 3.16 -9.00
N SER A 106 -15.93 3.57 -9.98
CA SER A 106 -15.47 4.39 -11.12
C SER A 106 -15.91 5.85 -10.99
N GLY A 107 -15.17 6.73 -11.65
CA GLY A 107 -15.52 8.14 -11.80
C GLY A 107 -14.31 9.00 -12.08
N GLU A 108 -14.52 10.30 -12.27
CA GLU A 108 -13.46 11.28 -12.57
C GLU A 108 -12.46 11.47 -11.41
N LEU A 109 -11.34 12.13 -11.72
CA LEU A 109 -10.35 12.52 -10.72
C LEU A 109 -10.97 13.54 -9.76
N GLY A 110 -10.67 13.42 -8.46
CA GLY A 110 -11.13 14.39 -7.46
C GLY A 110 -12.62 14.28 -7.08
N VAL A 111 -13.41 13.44 -7.76
CA VAL A 111 -14.85 13.28 -7.49
C VAL A 111 -15.18 12.69 -6.10
N GLY A 112 -14.17 12.25 -5.35
CA GLY A 112 -14.33 11.76 -3.97
C GLY A 112 -14.43 10.25 -3.81
N LYS A 113 -13.93 9.44 -4.76
CA LYS A 113 -13.90 7.97 -4.67
C LYS A 113 -13.25 7.48 -3.37
N SER A 114 -12.04 7.95 -3.06
CA SER A 114 -11.38 7.61 -1.80
C SER A 114 -12.19 8.06 -0.59
N ARG A 115 -12.82 9.25 -0.65
CA ARG A 115 -13.63 9.76 0.46
C ARG A 115 -14.85 8.88 0.74
N LEU A 116 -15.47 8.33 -0.30
CA LEU A 116 -16.56 7.36 -0.17
C LEU A 116 -16.10 6.07 0.54
N ILE A 117 -14.92 5.54 0.16
CA ILE A 117 -14.34 4.34 0.80
C ILE A 117 -13.98 4.62 2.28
N LEU A 118 -13.44 5.80 2.58
CA LEU A 118 -13.17 6.20 3.97
C LEU A 118 -14.44 6.26 4.79
N GLU A 119 -15.54 6.74 4.21
CA GLU A 119 -16.81 6.83 4.92
C GLU A 119 -17.36 5.44 5.25
N LEU A 120 -17.28 4.50 4.31
CA LEU A 120 -17.60 3.08 4.59
C LEU A 120 -16.77 2.54 5.75
N ALA A 121 -15.48 2.83 5.79
CA ALA A 121 -14.59 2.31 6.81
C ALA A 121 -14.75 2.97 8.20
N LYS A 122 -15.54 4.04 8.31
CA LYS A 122 -15.97 4.59 9.61
C LYS A 122 -17.16 3.85 10.20
N GLU A 123 -17.89 3.08 9.39
CA GLU A 123 -19.05 2.32 9.85
C GLU A 123 -18.68 1.38 11.00
N SER A 124 -19.61 1.16 11.92
CA SER A 124 -19.40 0.27 13.07
C SER A 124 -19.03 -1.14 12.61
N LEU A 125 -19.76 -1.68 11.63
CA LEU A 125 -19.51 -3.02 11.10
C LEU A 125 -18.14 -3.12 10.43
N ALA A 126 -17.63 -2.05 9.83
CA ALA A 126 -16.29 -2.08 9.22
C ALA A 126 -15.18 -2.26 10.26
N LYS A 127 -15.42 -1.88 11.52
CA LYS A 127 -14.49 -2.14 12.63
C LYS A 127 -14.35 -3.63 12.95
N GLU A 128 -15.31 -4.46 12.56
CA GLU A 128 -15.22 -5.91 12.69
C GLU A 128 -14.35 -6.55 11.60
N PHE A 129 -13.96 -5.80 10.57
CA PHE A 129 -13.11 -6.30 9.50
C PHE A 129 -11.63 -6.03 9.78
N ASN A 130 -10.77 -6.92 9.28
CA ASN A 130 -9.41 -6.55 8.96
C ASN A 130 -9.45 -5.68 7.69
N ILE A 131 -8.90 -4.45 7.74
CA ILE A 131 -8.90 -3.53 6.60
C ILE A 131 -7.49 -3.43 6.05
N LEU A 132 -7.30 -3.89 4.81
CA LEU A 132 -6.03 -3.85 4.10
C LEU A 132 -6.18 -3.01 2.83
N SER A 133 -5.14 -2.25 2.50
CA SER A 133 -5.13 -1.40 1.31
C SER A 133 -3.84 -1.56 0.53
N GLY A 134 -3.97 -1.68 -0.79
CA GLY A 134 -2.86 -1.58 -1.74
C GLY A 134 -3.10 -0.39 -2.69
N ASN A 135 -2.04 0.33 -3.02
CA ASN A 135 -2.11 1.44 -3.97
C ASN A 135 -1.43 1.04 -5.28
N CYS A 136 -2.08 1.34 -6.40
CA CYS A 136 -1.45 1.29 -7.71
C CYS A 136 -0.86 2.65 -8.05
N SER A 137 0.31 2.67 -8.69
CA SER A 137 0.97 3.91 -9.08
C SER A 137 1.59 3.81 -10.47
N SER A 138 1.56 4.92 -11.20
CA SER A 138 2.09 5.02 -12.56
C SER A 138 3.59 4.77 -12.67
N TRP A 139 4.35 4.87 -11.57
CA TRP A 139 5.79 4.53 -11.54
C TRP A 139 6.06 3.07 -11.16
N GLU A 140 5.02 2.26 -10.92
CA GLU A 140 5.12 0.84 -10.53
C GLU A 140 4.30 -0.07 -11.44
N GLU A 141 3.79 0.43 -12.58
CA GLU A 141 2.98 -0.35 -13.53
C GLU A 141 3.72 -1.59 -14.06
N SER A 142 5.07 -1.55 -14.08
CA SER A 142 5.92 -2.67 -14.47
C SER A 142 6.41 -3.53 -13.31
N LYS A 143 6.00 -3.28 -12.06
CA LYS A 143 6.43 -4.05 -10.88
C LYS A 143 5.35 -5.08 -10.53
N PRO A 144 5.60 -6.38 -10.71
CA PRO A 144 4.65 -7.42 -10.39
C PRO A 144 4.18 -7.36 -8.93
N TYR A 145 2.87 -7.52 -8.75
CA TYR A 145 2.22 -7.64 -7.45
C TYR A 145 2.38 -6.42 -6.54
N ALA A 146 2.60 -5.22 -7.07
CA ALA A 146 2.82 -4.02 -6.26
C ALA A 146 1.74 -3.79 -5.17
N PRO A 147 0.44 -3.76 -5.48
CA PRO A 147 -0.60 -3.61 -4.44
C PRO A 147 -0.66 -4.81 -3.48
N LEU A 148 -0.31 -6.01 -3.97
CA LEU A 148 -0.29 -7.24 -3.17
C LEU A 148 0.86 -7.25 -2.16
N LYS A 149 2.04 -6.75 -2.54
CA LYS A 149 3.19 -6.57 -1.65
C LYS A 149 2.79 -5.65 -0.47
N GLU A 150 2.10 -4.53 -0.73
CA GLU A 150 1.61 -3.65 0.35
C GLU A 150 0.66 -4.37 1.32
N ILE A 151 -0.29 -5.14 0.78
CA ILE A 151 -1.26 -5.91 1.56
C ILE A 151 -0.55 -6.96 2.42
N LEU A 152 0.34 -7.76 1.83
CA LEU A 152 1.06 -8.84 2.52
C LEU A 152 2.04 -8.30 3.56
N THR A 153 2.76 -7.22 3.27
CA THR A 153 3.60 -6.51 4.26
C THR A 153 2.79 -6.13 5.51
N LYS A 154 1.54 -5.69 5.33
CA LYS A 154 0.65 -5.38 6.46
C LYS A 154 0.17 -6.62 7.21
N ILE A 155 -0.19 -7.71 6.51
CA ILE A 155 -0.58 -8.98 7.13
C ILE A 155 0.56 -9.51 8.01
N PHE A 156 1.79 -9.50 7.51
CA PHE A 156 2.94 -10.04 8.23
C PHE A 156 3.57 -9.05 9.22
N GLY A 157 3.06 -7.81 9.33
CA GLY A 157 3.63 -6.80 10.23
C GLY A 157 5.07 -6.41 9.88
N ILE A 158 5.44 -6.46 8.60
CA ILE A 158 6.78 -6.10 8.13
C ILE A 158 6.93 -4.58 8.12
N GLU A 159 8.04 -4.12 8.68
CA GLU A 159 8.44 -2.72 8.76
C GLU A 159 9.57 -2.42 7.78
N PHE A 160 9.74 -1.14 7.41
CA PHE A 160 10.69 -0.73 6.38
C PHE A 160 12.16 -1.01 6.75
N ASP A 161 12.46 -0.97 8.04
CA ASP A 161 13.78 -1.15 8.62
C ASP A 161 14.04 -2.58 9.15
N ASP A 162 13.09 -3.50 8.99
CA ASP A 162 13.28 -4.90 9.34
C ASP A 162 14.46 -5.51 8.56
N GLU A 163 15.31 -6.24 9.25
CA GLU A 163 16.34 -7.05 8.60
C GLU A 163 15.73 -8.32 7.96
N LEU A 164 16.41 -8.90 6.95
CA LEU A 164 15.90 -10.08 6.24
C LEU A 164 15.54 -11.24 7.19
N LYS A 165 16.35 -11.49 8.23
CA LYS A 165 16.09 -12.52 9.23
C LYS A 165 14.84 -12.23 10.08
N GLU A 166 14.51 -10.96 10.29
CA GLU A 166 13.31 -10.55 11.02
C GLU A 166 12.08 -10.69 10.14
N ILE A 167 12.18 -10.32 8.86
CA ILE A 167 11.13 -10.53 7.85
C ILE A 167 10.77 -12.01 7.76
N ASP A 168 11.75 -12.91 7.61
CA ASP A 168 11.52 -14.35 7.53
C ASP A 168 10.79 -14.89 8.77
N LYS A 169 11.25 -14.49 9.97
CA LYS A 169 10.61 -14.88 11.24
C LYS A 169 9.18 -14.37 11.34
N LYS A 170 8.93 -13.11 10.96
CA LYS A 170 7.59 -12.52 10.97
C LYS A 170 6.67 -13.28 10.03
N ILE A 171 7.13 -13.59 8.82
CA ILE A 171 6.38 -14.38 7.84
C ILE A 171 6.05 -15.76 8.41
N GLU A 172 7.03 -16.51 8.90
CA GLU A 172 6.81 -17.85 9.45
C GLU A 172 5.85 -17.86 10.64
N ASN A 173 5.99 -16.91 11.58
CA ASN A 173 5.14 -16.83 12.76
C ASN A 173 3.69 -16.50 12.39
N ASN A 174 3.48 -15.49 11.53
CA ASN A 174 2.14 -15.15 11.07
C ASN A 174 1.52 -16.28 10.23
N ILE A 175 2.29 -16.97 9.37
CA ILE A 175 1.78 -18.14 8.65
C ILE A 175 1.34 -19.23 9.62
N LYS A 176 2.12 -19.53 10.67
CA LYS A 176 1.73 -20.52 11.69
C LYS A 176 0.40 -20.17 12.36
N GLU A 177 0.20 -18.89 12.66
CA GLU A 177 -1.03 -18.38 13.29
C GLU A 177 -2.23 -18.36 12.33
N ILE A 178 -2.00 -18.05 11.05
CA ILE A 178 -3.05 -17.96 10.03
C ILE A 178 -3.45 -19.34 9.51
N ASP A 179 -2.48 -20.10 9.02
CA ASP A 179 -2.64 -21.42 8.42
C ASP A 179 -1.29 -22.15 8.35
N SER A 180 -1.02 -23.03 9.30
CA SER A 180 0.25 -23.77 9.39
C SER A 180 0.51 -24.67 8.18
N SER A 181 -0.51 -25.02 7.39
CA SER A 181 -0.34 -25.79 6.15
C SER A 181 0.42 -24.99 5.08
N LEU A 182 0.50 -23.66 5.20
CA LEU A 182 1.23 -22.78 4.29
C LEU A 182 2.70 -22.58 4.68
N LEU A 183 3.19 -23.24 5.74
CA LEU A 183 4.59 -23.08 6.18
C LEU A 183 5.61 -23.40 5.09
N PHE A 184 5.33 -24.40 4.23
CA PHE A 184 6.21 -24.73 3.09
C PHE A 184 6.37 -23.54 2.12
N ALA A 185 5.40 -22.62 2.11
CA ALA A 185 5.36 -21.48 1.21
C ALA A 185 6.03 -20.22 1.81
N SER A 186 6.56 -20.26 3.03
CA SER A 186 7.20 -19.12 3.68
C SER A 186 8.27 -18.46 2.78
N SER A 187 9.09 -19.27 2.12
CA SER A 187 10.13 -18.82 1.20
C SER A 187 9.57 -18.03 -0.01
N TYR A 188 8.37 -18.37 -0.51
CA TYR A 188 7.73 -17.61 -1.59
C TYR A 188 7.34 -16.20 -1.12
N PHE A 189 6.77 -16.10 0.08
CA PHE A 189 6.42 -14.80 0.69
C PHE A 189 7.68 -13.98 1.01
N SER A 190 8.70 -14.61 1.59
CA SER A 190 9.98 -13.96 1.90
C SER A 190 10.60 -13.36 0.66
N ARG A 191 10.66 -14.13 -0.43
CA ARG A 191 11.19 -13.64 -1.69
C ARG A 191 10.32 -12.50 -2.23
N LEU A 192 8.98 -12.61 -2.15
CA LEU A 192 8.05 -11.62 -2.74
C LEU A 192 8.17 -10.25 -2.06
N LEU A 193 8.44 -10.27 -0.75
CA LEU A 193 8.46 -9.07 0.08
C LEU A 193 9.87 -8.54 0.34
N SER A 194 10.92 -9.29 -0.04
CA SER A 194 12.30 -8.86 0.16
C SER A 194 12.74 -7.87 -0.93
N PRO A 195 13.04 -6.60 -0.58
CA PRO A 195 13.42 -5.57 -1.56
C PRO A 195 14.78 -5.81 -2.24
N LYS A 196 15.56 -6.79 -1.76
CA LYS A 196 16.90 -7.12 -2.26
C LYS A 196 16.91 -8.30 -3.24
N VAL A 197 15.77 -8.94 -3.49
CA VAL A 197 15.69 -10.17 -4.29
C VAL A 197 15.11 -9.84 -5.66
N LYS A 198 15.98 -9.57 -6.64
CA LYS A 198 15.60 -9.44 -8.06
C LYS A 198 15.05 -10.74 -8.68
N SER A 199 15.27 -11.88 -8.01
CA SER A 199 15.08 -13.20 -8.62
C SER A 199 13.63 -13.67 -8.75
N LEU A 200 12.63 -13.00 -8.16
CA LEU A 200 11.25 -13.44 -8.34
C LEU A 200 10.64 -12.96 -9.63
N GLU A 201 10.85 -11.70 -10.00
CA GLU A 201 10.37 -11.16 -11.27
C GLU A 201 10.91 -12.00 -12.43
N GLU A 202 12.22 -12.28 -12.42
CA GLU A 202 12.89 -13.15 -13.39
C GLU A 202 12.39 -14.61 -13.35
N MET A 203 12.19 -15.20 -12.16
CA MET A 203 11.73 -16.61 -12.06
C MET A 203 10.27 -16.79 -12.47
N MET A 204 9.42 -15.80 -12.18
CA MET A 204 8.01 -15.83 -12.56
C MET A 204 7.80 -15.65 -14.06
N GLU A 205 8.63 -14.82 -14.71
CA GLU A 205 8.68 -14.73 -16.17
C GLU A 205 9.14 -16.04 -16.82
N GLN A 206 9.96 -16.83 -16.13
CA GLN A 206 10.53 -18.08 -16.64
C GLN A 206 9.67 -19.33 -16.35
N SER A 207 8.80 -19.32 -15.34
CA SER A 207 7.93 -20.46 -14.99
C SER A 207 6.48 -20.05 -14.68
N LYS A 208 5.56 -20.54 -15.51
CA LYS A 208 4.11 -20.37 -15.29
C LYS A 208 3.63 -21.18 -14.09
N GLU A 209 4.25 -22.34 -13.82
CA GLU A 209 3.95 -23.20 -12.68
C GLU A 209 4.26 -22.50 -11.35
N GLU A 210 5.43 -21.84 -11.24
CA GLU A 210 5.80 -21.06 -10.05
C GLU A 210 4.85 -19.90 -9.84
N SER A 211 4.50 -19.18 -10.91
CA SER A 211 3.53 -18.08 -10.85
C SER A 211 2.15 -18.56 -10.38
N ASN A 212 1.67 -19.68 -10.92
CA ASN A 212 0.40 -20.29 -10.50
C ASN A 212 0.46 -20.78 -9.05
N LEU A 213 1.59 -21.29 -8.59
CA LEU A 213 1.79 -21.68 -7.20
C LEU A 213 1.73 -20.46 -6.28
N LEU A 214 2.42 -19.36 -6.61
CA LEU A 214 2.37 -18.13 -5.84
C LEU A 214 0.92 -17.62 -5.70
N ILE A 215 0.19 -17.54 -6.81
CA ILE A 215 -1.22 -17.13 -6.82
C ILE A 215 -2.03 -18.03 -5.88
N ARG A 216 -1.85 -19.36 -5.95
CA ARG A 216 -2.56 -20.32 -5.09
C ARG A 216 -2.25 -20.12 -3.60
N VAL A 217 -0.98 -19.98 -3.22
CA VAL A 217 -0.61 -19.84 -1.79
C VAL A 217 -1.02 -18.49 -1.23
N VAL A 218 -0.92 -17.41 -2.01
CA VAL A 218 -1.39 -16.08 -1.59
C VAL A 218 -2.91 -16.06 -1.45
N LYS A 219 -3.66 -16.65 -2.40
CA LYS A 219 -5.11 -16.82 -2.28
C LYS A 219 -5.48 -17.59 -1.01
N LYS A 220 -4.81 -18.73 -0.78
CA LYS A 220 -5.03 -19.55 0.42
C LYS A 220 -4.78 -18.79 1.71
N LEU A 221 -3.71 -18.00 1.76
CA LEU A 221 -3.43 -17.13 2.90
C LEU A 221 -4.57 -16.14 3.13
N LEU A 222 -5.02 -15.42 2.09
CA LEU A 222 -6.09 -14.43 2.22
C LEU A 222 -7.41 -15.05 2.68
N TRP A 223 -7.75 -16.22 2.18
CA TRP A 223 -8.95 -16.95 2.61
C TRP A 223 -8.86 -17.38 4.07
N SER A 224 -7.77 -18.03 4.46
CA SER A 224 -7.56 -18.47 5.85
C SER A 224 -7.54 -17.26 6.80
N PHE A 225 -6.91 -16.15 6.39
CA PHE A 225 -6.93 -14.89 7.13
C PHE A 225 -8.35 -14.32 7.27
N SER A 226 -9.13 -14.33 6.18
CA SER A 226 -10.52 -13.83 6.20
C SER A 226 -11.45 -14.69 7.06
N SER A 227 -11.19 -15.99 7.17
CA SER A 227 -11.98 -16.91 7.99
C SER A 227 -11.81 -16.67 9.49
N GLN A 228 -10.66 -16.13 9.92
CA GLN A 228 -10.45 -15.72 11.32
C GLN A 228 -11.19 -14.43 11.63
N ARG A 229 -11.18 -13.48 10.69
CA ARG A 229 -11.90 -12.22 10.77
C ARG A 229 -12.18 -11.68 9.37
N PRO A 230 -13.41 -11.24 9.07
CA PRO A 230 -13.78 -10.75 7.74
C PRO A 230 -12.79 -9.72 7.20
N LEU A 231 -12.51 -9.78 5.90
CA LEU A 231 -11.44 -9.01 5.28
C LEU A 231 -11.99 -7.99 4.29
N LEU A 232 -11.67 -6.72 4.50
CA LEU A 232 -11.91 -5.63 3.55
C LEU A 232 -10.61 -5.29 2.85
N ILE A 233 -10.52 -5.62 1.57
CA ILE A 233 -9.38 -5.28 0.70
C ILE A 233 -9.75 -4.07 -0.14
N ILE A 234 -8.92 -3.03 -0.10
CA ILE A 234 -9.08 -1.82 -0.89
C ILE A 234 -7.91 -1.70 -1.85
N ILE A 235 -8.17 -1.66 -3.17
CA ILE A 235 -7.14 -1.40 -4.18
C ILE A 235 -7.46 -0.08 -4.89
N GLU A 236 -6.64 0.94 -4.66
CA GLU A 236 -6.87 2.25 -5.26
C GLU A 236 -6.18 2.38 -6.62
N ASP A 237 -6.87 3.09 -7.52
CA ASP A 237 -6.31 3.56 -8.79
C ASP A 237 -5.84 2.43 -9.73
N VAL A 238 -6.66 1.38 -9.90
CA VAL A 238 -6.34 0.17 -10.67
C VAL A 238 -6.09 0.39 -12.16
N GLN A 239 -6.27 1.60 -12.70
CA GLN A 239 -5.79 1.91 -14.05
C GLN A 239 -4.25 1.77 -14.21
N TRP A 240 -3.50 1.78 -13.10
CA TRP A 240 -2.04 1.58 -13.07
C TRP A 240 -1.62 0.26 -12.44
N ILE A 241 -2.56 -0.70 -12.33
CA ILE A 241 -2.25 -2.02 -11.81
C ILE A 241 -1.34 -2.77 -12.78
N ASP A 242 -0.39 -3.55 -12.25
CA ASP A 242 0.47 -4.42 -13.05
C ASP A 242 -0.29 -5.68 -13.53
N ASP A 243 0.13 -6.25 -14.66
CA ASP A 243 -0.56 -7.39 -15.29
C ASP A 243 -0.63 -8.63 -14.38
N ALA A 244 0.42 -8.86 -13.57
CA ALA A 244 0.48 -10.01 -12.67
C ALA A 244 -0.54 -9.87 -11.53
N SER A 245 -0.73 -8.65 -11.00
CA SER A 245 -1.81 -8.33 -10.06
C SER A 245 -3.19 -8.46 -10.71
N VAL A 246 -3.38 -8.08 -11.98
CA VAL A 246 -4.65 -8.29 -12.69
C VAL A 246 -4.98 -9.77 -12.75
N GLU A 247 -4.03 -10.61 -13.18
CA GLU A 247 -4.22 -12.06 -13.23
C GLU A 247 -4.59 -12.61 -11.85
N PHE A 248 -3.89 -12.18 -10.80
CA PHE A 248 -4.23 -12.56 -9.43
C PHE A 248 -5.66 -12.19 -9.04
N LEU A 249 -6.13 -10.97 -9.33
CA LEU A 249 -7.48 -10.53 -8.99
C LEU A 249 -8.55 -11.30 -9.77
N ILE A 250 -8.32 -11.60 -11.05
CA ILE A 250 -9.20 -12.46 -11.86
C ILE A 250 -9.28 -13.87 -11.27
N GLN A 251 -8.15 -14.43 -10.81
CA GLN A 251 -8.16 -15.74 -10.17
C GLN A 251 -8.85 -15.72 -8.80
N CYS A 252 -8.75 -14.62 -8.06
CA CYS A 252 -9.49 -14.44 -6.80
C CYS A 252 -11.00 -14.37 -7.04
N SER A 253 -11.44 -13.62 -8.06
CA SER A 253 -12.86 -13.35 -8.27
C SER A 253 -13.71 -14.59 -8.54
N LYS A 254 -13.11 -15.67 -9.03
CA LYS A 254 -13.78 -16.95 -9.29
C LYS A 254 -14.30 -17.64 -8.02
N GLU A 255 -13.61 -17.46 -6.90
CA GLU A 255 -13.85 -18.19 -5.65
C GLU A 255 -14.21 -17.24 -4.48
N LEU A 256 -13.94 -15.94 -4.62
CA LEU A 256 -14.10 -14.94 -3.54
C LEU A 256 -15.47 -14.97 -2.88
N LYS A 257 -16.55 -15.29 -3.63
CA LYS A 257 -17.93 -15.35 -3.14
C LYS A 257 -18.14 -16.30 -1.95
N GLU A 258 -17.24 -17.26 -1.75
CA GLU A 258 -17.31 -18.30 -0.70
C GLU A 258 -16.65 -17.88 0.61
N TYR A 259 -16.00 -16.71 0.63
CA TYR A 259 -15.20 -16.25 1.74
C TYR A 259 -15.72 -14.90 2.27
N PRO A 260 -15.52 -14.59 3.56
CA PRO A 260 -15.96 -13.34 4.17
C PRO A 260 -15.05 -12.16 3.76
N ILE A 261 -14.98 -11.89 2.46
CA ILE A 261 -14.12 -10.88 1.85
C ILE A 261 -14.97 -9.82 1.14
N LEU A 262 -14.69 -8.56 1.39
CA LEU A 262 -15.15 -7.45 0.55
C LEU A 262 -13.93 -6.88 -0.18
N LEU A 263 -13.87 -7.06 -1.50
CA LEU A 263 -12.86 -6.43 -2.35
C LEU A 263 -13.45 -5.16 -2.98
N ILE A 264 -12.87 -4.01 -2.66
CA ILE A 264 -13.19 -2.74 -3.31
C ILE A 264 -12.00 -2.33 -4.16
N TYR A 265 -12.24 -2.03 -5.43
CA TYR A 265 -11.23 -1.38 -6.25
C TYR A 265 -11.74 -0.10 -6.90
N SER A 266 -10.87 0.90 -7.01
CA SER A 266 -11.21 2.20 -7.59
C SER A 266 -10.49 2.44 -8.91
N LEU A 267 -11.19 3.04 -9.88
CA LEU A 267 -10.64 3.37 -11.19
C LEU A 267 -11.03 4.77 -11.65
N ARG A 268 -10.20 5.34 -12.52
CA ARG A 268 -10.47 6.60 -13.21
C ARG A 268 -11.14 6.32 -14.54
N GLU A 269 -12.33 6.87 -14.72
CA GLU A 269 -13.16 6.61 -15.90
C GLU A 269 -12.49 7.06 -17.20
N SER A 270 -11.74 8.16 -17.15
CA SER A 270 -10.96 8.69 -18.27
C SER A 270 -9.74 7.83 -18.66
N LEU A 271 -9.37 6.83 -17.86
CA LEU A 271 -8.21 5.96 -18.06
C LEU A 271 -8.62 4.48 -18.11
N LYS A 272 -9.89 4.21 -18.41
CA LYS A 272 -10.39 2.85 -18.56
C LYS A 272 -9.78 2.22 -19.82
N LYS A 273 -8.86 1.28 -19.64
CA LYS A 273 -8.39 0.38 -20.70
C LYS A 273 -9.52 -0.58 -21.09
#